data_AF-A0A210QG49-F1
#
_entry.id   AF-A0A210QG49-F1
#
_cell.length_a   1.000
_cell.length_b   1.000
_cell.length_c   1.000
_cell.angle_alpha   90.00
_cell.angle_beta   90.00
_cell.angle_gamma   90.00
#
_symmetry.space_group_name_H-M   'P 1'
#
loop_
_entity.id
_entity.type
_entity.pdbx_description
1 polymer ?
#
loop_
_entity_poly.entity_id
_entity_poly.type
_entity_poly.pdbx_seq_one_letter_code
_entity_poly.pdbx_strand_id
1 'polypeptide(L)'
;MESALFDSISLLPSQLLEDFYSIILEKGRILGKPERDLINKFTSGLPPALAFHARVSRCETFSVVLTVAKTGEAFGFRTPTNSISTSTPVREINTSPAYSGACLAQEVRQLSAVVEKLVLDGQRQQYSPAPRVSNASNQRTCQACGGPGHVQRACAWLGNGIPDLTPAVHSVLSLDTVQ
;
A
#
# COMPACT_ATOMS: atom_id res chain seq x y z
N MET A 1 -20.17 -28.60 -18.39
CA MET A 1 -20.57 -29.03 -17.03
C MET A 1 -19.78 -28.31 -15.94
N GLU A 2 -18.47 -28.10 -16.12
CA GLU A 2 -17.58 -27.48 -15.12
C GLU A 2 -17.95 -26.04 -14.72
N SER A 3 -18.49 -25.22 -15.63
CA SER A 3 -18.94 -23.87 -15.29
C SER A 3 -20.09 -23.88 -14.26
N ALA A 4 -21.03 -24.82 -14.34
CA ALA A 4 -22.12 -24.91 -13.38
C ALA A 4 -21.63 -25.36 -11.99
N LEU A 5 -20.59 -26.20 -11.95
CA LEU A 5 -19.92 -26.60 -10.71
C LEU A 5 -19.14 -25.44 -10.09
N PHE A 6 -18.62 -24.51 -10.90
CA PHE A 6 -18.00 -23.30 -10.40
C PHE A 6 -19.01 -22.36 -9.75
N ASP A 7 -20.20 -22.24 -10.34
CA ASP A 7 -21.25 -21.37 -9.82
C ASP A 7 -21.86 -21.87 -8.50
N SER A 8 -21.73 -23.16 -8.17
CA SER A 8 -22.21 -23.73 -6.91
C SER A 8 -21.18 -23.72 -5.76
N ILE A 9 -19.92 -23.34 -6.02
CA ILE A 9 -18.89 -23.34 -4.97
C ILE A 9 -19.21 -22.23 -3.95
N SER A 10 -19.22 -22.60 -2.68
CA SER A 10 -19.40 -21.71 -1.53
C SER A 10 -18.45 -22.13 -0.42
N LEU A 11 -18.13 -21.19 0.48
CA LEU A 11 -17.26 -21.44 1.62
C LEU A 11 -17.96 -22.35 2.63
N LEU A 12 -17.34 -23.47 2.96
CA LEU A 12 -17.86 -24.37 4.00
C LEU A 12 -17.59 -23.80 5.41
N PRO A 13 -18.41 -24.15 6.42
CA PRO A 13 -18.27 -23.60 7.79
C PRO A 13 -16.93 -23.89 8.48
N SER A 14 -16.24 -24.97 8.11
CA SER A 14 -14.94 -25.37 8.66
C SER A 14 -13.75 -25.13 7.72
N GLN A 15 -14.00 -24.69 6.49
CA GLN A 15 -12.96 -24.53 5.46
C GLN A 15 -12.16 -23.24 5.66
N LEU A 16 -10.86 -23.24 5.43
CA LEU A 16 -10.06 -22.02 5.50
C LEU A 16 -10.36 -21.08 4.32
N LEU A 17 -10.28 -19.76 4.56
CA LEU A 17 -10.50 -18.75 3.52
C LEU A 17 -9.48 -18.88 2.38
N GLU A 18 -8.24 -19.23 2.70
CA GLU A 18 -7.14 -19.44 1.77
C GLU A 18 -7.36 -20.64 0.85
N ASP A 19 -7.93 -21.72 1.39
CA ASP A 19 -8.26 -22.91 0.60
C ASP A 19 -9.38 -22.60 -0.38
N PHE A 20 -10.43 -21.93 0.11
CA PHE A 20 -11.54 -21.49 -0.74
C PHE A 20 -11.05 -20.52 -1.82
N TYR A 21 -10.19 -19.57 -1.47
CA TYR A 21 -9.54 -18.65 -2.40
C TYR A 21 -8.77 -19.40 -3.49
N SER A 22 -7.95 -20.38 -3.10
CA SER A 22 -7.14 -21.19 -4.03
C SER A 22 -8.03 -21.97 -4.99
N ILE A 23 -9.12 -22.57 -4.50
CA ILE A 23 -10.09 -23.32 -5.31
C ILE A 23 -10.75 -22.41 -6.36
N ILE A 24 -11.20 -21.21 -5.96
CA ILE A 24 -11.82 -20.27 -6.89
C ILE A 24 -10.82 -19.79 -7.94
N LEU A 25 -9.58 -19.50 -7.53
CA LEU A 25 -8.53 -19.04 -8.44
C LEU A 25 -8.17 -20.11 -9.46
N GLU A 26 -7.95 -21.34 -9.00
CA GLU A 26 -7.58 -22.46 -9.87
C GLU A 26 -8.69 -22.80 -10.87
N LYS A 27 -9.92 -23.00 -10.39
CA LYS A 27 -11.06 -23.32 -11.26
C LYS A 27 -11.41 -22.16 -12.19
N GLY A 28 -11.35 -20.94 -11.69
CA GLY A 28 -11.57 -19.73 -12.48
C GLY A 28 -10.58 -19.58 -13.62
N ARG A 29 -9.29 -19.86 -13.36
CA ARG A 29 -8.22 -19.86 -14.35
C ARG A 29 -8.43 -20.93 -15.42
N ILE A 30 -8.81 -22.16 -15.04
CA ILE A 30 -9.12 -23.24 -15.98
C ILE A 30 -10.27 -22.84 -16.91
N LEU A 31 -11.27 -22.14 -16.38
CA LEU A 31 -12.42 -21.66 -17.13
C LEU A 31 -12.18 -20.35 -17.90
N GLY A 32 -10.98 -19.76 -17.81
CA GLY A 32 -10.64 -18.50 -18.47
C GLY A 32 -11.46 -17.30 -17.98
N LYS A 33 -11.94 -17.33 -16.72
CA LYS A 33 -12.72 -16.24 -16.15
C LYS A 33 -11.83 -15.04 -15.81
N PRO A 34 -12.26 -13.81 -16.11
CA PRO A 34 -11.51 -12.62 -15.73
C PRO A 34 -11.49 -12.48 -14.20
N GLU A 35 -10.46 -11.82 -13.66
CA GLU A 35 -10.28 -11.63 -12.22
C GLU A 35 -11.51 -11.01 -11.54
N ARG A 36 -12.19 -10.08 -12.22
CA ARG A 36 -13.43 -9.47 -11.75
C ARG A 36 -14.52 -10.49 -11.45
N ASP A 37 -14.67 -11.51 -12.29
CA ASP A 37 -15.65 -12.59 -12.09
C ASP A 37 -15.22 -13.48 -10.93
N LEU A 38 -13.92 -13.67 -10.72
CA LEU A 38 -13.40 -14.41 -9.57
C LEU A 38 -13.71 -13.68 -8.27
N ILE A 39 -13.48 -12.35 -8.22
CA ILE A 39 -13.83 -11.51 -7.06
C ILE A 39 -15.33 -11.63 -6.75
N ASN A 40 -16.18 -11.50 -7.76
CA ASN A 40 -17.63 -11.64 -7.61
C ASN A 40 -18.02 -13.05 -7.13
N LYS A 41 -17.35 -14.08 -7.65
CA LYS A 41 -17.61 -15.46 -7.24
C LYS A 41 -17.16 -15.73 -5.80
N PHE A 42 -15.98 -15.26 -5.43
CA PHE A 42 -15.47 -15.37 -4.07
C PHE A 42 -16.41 -14.65 -3.09
N THR A 43 -16.74 -13.39 -3.34
CA THR A 43 -17.64 -12.60 -2.49
C THR A 43 -19.06 -13.16 -2.39
N SER A 44 -19.60 -13.75 -3.46
CA SER A 44 -20.92 -14.40 -3.43
C SER A 44 -20.90 -15.76 -2.72
N GLY A 45 -19.75 -16.43 -2.69
CA GLY A 45 -19.57 -17.70 -1.98
C GLY A 45 -19.27 -17.56 -0.48
N LEU A 46 -19.06 -16.34 0.03
CA LEU A 46 -18.84 -16.09 1.46
C LEU A 46 -20.16 -16.08 2.26
N PRO A 47 -20.10 -16.34 3.58
CA PRO A 47 -21.22 -16.12 4.49
C PRO A 47 -21.77 -14.68 4.40
N PRO A 48 -23.08 -14.45 4.61
CA PRO A 48 -23.73 -13.17 4.33
C PRO A 48 -23.05 -11.94 4.95
N ALA A 49 -22.62 -12.02 6.22
CA ALA A 49 -21.96 -10.91 6.90
C ALA A 49 -20.57 -10.60 6.32
N LEU A 50 -19.77 -11.64 6.00
CA LEU A 50 -18.48 -11.49 5.32
C LEU A 50 -18.65 -10.97 3.89
N ALA A 51 -19.63 -11.49 3.15
CA ALA A 51 -19.94 -11.04 1.80
C ALA A 51 -20.34 -9.56 1.79
N PHE A 52 -21.14 -9.12 2.76
CA PHE A 52 -21.50 -7.71 2.94
C PHE A 52 -20.25 -6.87 3.18
N HIS A 53 -19.41 -7.26 4.14
CA HIS A 53 -18.17 -6.55 4.44
C HIS A 53 -17.25 -6.40 3.21
N ALA A 54 -17.05 -7.49 2.46
CA ALA A 54 -16.23 -7.47 1.25
C ALA A 54 -16.80 -6.59 0.13
N ARG A 55 -18.14 -6.52 -0.01
CA ARG A 55 -18.81 -5.68 -1.02
C ARG A 55 -18.68 -4.20 -0.71
N VAL A 56 -18.76 -3.81 0.57
CA VAL A 56 -18.64 -2.40 0.99
C VAL A 56 -17.22 -1.88 0.76
N SER A 57 -16.21 -2.73 0.90
CA SER A 57 -14.79 -2.37 0.79
C SER A 57 -14.27 -2.13 -0.63
N ARG A 58 -15.10 -2.25 -1.69
CA ARG A 58 -14.74 -2.00 -3.11
C ARG A 58 -13.38 -2.60 -3.52
N CYS A 59 -13.27 -3.93 -3.48
CA CYS A 59 -12.03 -4.61 -3.82
C CYS A 59 -11.78 -4.62 -5.33
N GLU A 60 -10.65 -4.06 -5.78
CA GLU A 60 -10.26 -4.04 -7.20
C GLU A 60 -9.47 -5.29 -7.63
N THR A 61 -8.76 -5.90 -6.68
CA THR A 61 -7.92 -7.08 -6.93
C THR A 61 -8.31 -8.25 -6.05
N PHE A 62 -7.99 -9.45 -6.52
CA PHE A 62 -8.35 -10.70 -5.85
C PHE A 62 -7.60 -10.86 -4.51
N SER A 63 -6.36 -10.34 -4.41
CA SER A 63 -5.60 -10.35 -3.16
C SER A 63 -6.18 -9.42 -2.09
N VAL A 64 -6.71 -8.26 -2.50
CA VAL A 64 -7.35 -7.31 -1.57
C VAL A 64 -8.62 -7.90 -0.99
N VAL A 65 -9.45 -8.58 -1.79
CA VAL A 65 -10.69 -9.20 -1.27
C VAL A 65 -10.40 -10.30 -0.24
N LEU A 66 -9.32 -11.08 -0.40
CA LEU A 66 -8.90 -12.05 0.60
C LEU A 66 -8.52 -11.36 1.92
N THR A 67 -7.76 -10.28 1.85
CA THR A 67 -7.32 -9.53 3.03
C THR A 67 -8.52 -8.93 3.79
N VAL A 68 -9.49 -8.37 3.06
CA VAL A 68 -10.74 -7.86 3.63
C VAL A 68 -11.56 -8.99 4.26
N ALA A 69 -11.67 -10.14 3.59
CA ALA A 69 -12.39 -11.30 4.14
C ALA A 69 -11.74 -11.82 5.43
N LYS A 70 -10.41 -11.93 5.48
CA LYS A 70 -9.65 -12.32 6.69
C LYS A 70 -9.87 -11.35 7.84
N THR A 71 -9.80 -10.06 7.53
CA THR A 71 -10.08 -8.99 8.49
C THR A 71 -11.49 -9.13 9.05
N GLY A 72 -12.47 -9.36 8.18
CA GLY A 72 -13.85 -9.61 8.59
C GLY A 72 -14.03 -10.88 9.43
N GLU A 73 -13.28 -11.95 9.14
CA GLU A 73 -13.32 -13.19 9.93
C GLU A 73 -12.77 -12.97 11.33
N ALA A 74 -11.68 -12.19 11.46
CA ALA A 74 -11.14 -11.77 12.75
C ALA A 74 -12.14 -10.93 13.58
N PHE A 75 -13.04 -10.19 12.91
CA PHE A 75 -14.15 -9.48 13.55
C PHE A 75 -15.37 -10.37 13.86
N GLY A 76 -15.32 -11.67 13.54
CA GLY A 76 -16.38 -12.62 13.85
C GLY A 76 -17.53 -12.67 12.84
N PHE A 77 -17.38 -12.09 11.64
CA PHE A 77 -18.44 -12.10 10.61
C PHE A 77 -18.71 -13.48 9.99
N ARG A 78 -17.96 -14.51 10.37
CA ARG A 78 -18.12 -15.86 9.82
C ARG A 78 -19.30 -16.62 10.43
N THR A 79 -19.59 -16.38 11.70
CA THR A 79 -20.74 -17.01 12.36
C THR A 79 -22.01 -16.23 12.08
N PRO A 80 -23.10 -16.87 11.63
CA PRO A 80 -24.39 -16.20 11.57
C PRO A 80 -24.78 -15.78 12.99
N THR A 81 -24.78 -14.48 13.23
CA THR A 81 -25.23 -13.83 14.46
C THR A 81 -26.70 -14.14 14.69
N ASN A 82 -26.98 -15.27 15.33
CA ASN A 82 -28.28 -15.57 15.93
C ASN A 82 -28.22 -15.63 17.46
N SER A 83 -27.13 -15.14 18.04
CA SER A 83 -26.94 -14.95 19.47
C SER A 83 -26.90 -13.46 19.78
N ILE A 84 -28.08 -12.86 19.94
CA ILE A 84 -28.21 -11.67 20.79
C ILE A 84 -27.89 -12.14 22.21
N SER A 85 -26.68 -11.88 22.65
CA SER A 85 -26.31 -11.90 24.07
C SER A 85 -25.51 -10.63 24.33
N THR A 86 -26.28 -9.61 24.71
CA THR A 86 -26.00 -8.71 25.83
C THR A 86 -24.52 -8.47 26.16
N SER A 87 -24.05 -7.27 25.84
CA SER A 87 -23.14 -6.41 26.61
C SER A 87 -22.04 -7.05 27.48
N THR A 88 -20.81 -6.53 27.30
CA THR A 88 -19.68 -6.34 28.23
C THR A 88 -18.36 -7.00 27.75
N PRO A 89 -17.20 -6.55 28.26
CA PRO A 89 -16.20 -5.78 27.53
C PRO A 89 -15.03 -6.68 27.10
N VAL A 90 -14.13 -6.09 26.31
CA VAL A 90 -12.73 -6.50 26.07
C VAL A 90 -12.26 -7.63 27.01
N ARG A 91 -12.16 -8.84 26.46
CA ARG A 91 -11.32 -9.88 27.05
C ARG A 91 -10.34 -10.36 26.00
N GLU A 92 -9.08 -10.16 26.36
CA GLU A 92 -7.86 -10.64 25.76
C GLU A 92 -8.00 -12.08 25.30
N ILE A 93 -7.84 -12.32 24.00
CA ILE A 93 -7.43 -13.61 23.51
C ILE A 93 -5.96 -13.47 23.18
N ASN A 94 -5.14 -14.03 24.07
CA ASN A 94 -3.73 -14.31 23.84
C ASN A 94 -3.58 -15.30 22.67
N THR A 95 -3.60 -14.77 21.47
CA THR A 95 -2.97 -15.36 20.29
C THR A 95 -2.26 -14.23 19.56
N SER A 96 -0.96 -14.09 19.84
CA SER A 96 -0.01 -13.36 18.99
C SER A 96 -0.11 -13.89 17.54
N PRO A 97 0.11 -13.05 16.52
CA PRO A 97 1.27 -12.16 16.44
C PRO A 97 0.96 -10.78 17.01
N ALA A 98 1.71 -10.40 18.03
CA ALA A 98 1.68 -9.08 18.64
C ALA A 98 2.09 -8.00 17.63
N TYR A 99 1.13 -7.50 16.85
CA TYR A 99 1.14 -6.12 16.39
C TYR A 99 0.19 -5.32 17.27
N SER A 100 0.56 -5.23 18.55
CA SER A 100 -0.08 -4.33 19.51
C SER A 100 0.14 -2.89 19.05
N GLY A 101 -0.79 -1.96 19.28
CA GLY A 101 -0.60 -0.53 18.93
C GLY A 101 0.69 0.10 19.49
N ALA A 102 1.30 -0.52 20.50
CA ALA A 102 2.65 -0.20 20.98
C ALA A 102 3.77 -0.48 19.95
N CYS A 103 3.66 -1.56 19.16
CA CYS A 103 4.58 -1.90 18.07
C CYS A 103 4.50 -0.86 16.95
N LEU A 104 3.29 -0.45 16.55
CA LEU A 104 3.11 0.60 15.55
C LEU A 104 3.60 1.97 16.07
N ALA A 105 3.35 2.30 17.33
CA ALA A 105 3.90 3.49 17.97
C ALA A 105 5.43 3.43 18.17
N GLN A 106 6.00 2.23 18.29
CA GLN A 106 7.44 2.01 18.37
C GLN A 106 8.09 2.11 16.99
N GLU A 107 7.41 1.63 15.95
CA GLU A 107 7.83 1.76 14.56
C GLU A 107 7.79 3.22 14.11
N VAL A 108 6.73 3.96 14.46
CA VAL A 108 6.66 5.42 14.26
C VAL A 108 7.80 6.13 15.00
N ARG A 109 8.11 5.76 16.24
CA ARG A 109 9.25 6.33 16.98
C ARG A 109 10.60 6.01 16.35
N GLN A 110 10.77 4.79 15.84
CA GLN A 110 12.00 4.39 15.12
C GLN A 110 12.15 5.15 13.81
N LEU A 111 11.07 5.29 13.04
CA LEU A 111 11.05 6.08 11.81
C LEU A 111 11.35 7.57 12.08
N SER A 112 10.74 8.15 13.11
CA SER A 112 11.05 9.53 13.52
C SER A 112 12.52 9.71 13.91
N ALA A 113 13.11 8.76 14.64
CA ALA A 113 14.53 8.81 15.02
C ALA A 113 15.46 8.68 13.81
N VAL A 114 15.11 7.84 12.83
CA VAL A 114 15.88 7.71 11.59
C VAL A 114 15.81 9.00 10.76
N VAL A 115 14.64 9.63 10.66
CA VAL A 115 14.47 10.91 9.95
C VAL A 115 15.27 12.02 10.63
N GLU A 116 15.23 12.12 11.96
CA GLU A 116 16.00 13.12 12.71
C GLU A 116 17.51 12.93 12.54
N LYS A 117 17.99 11.67 12.57
CA LYS A 117 19.39 11.34 12.27
C LYS A 117 19.77 11.71 10.83
N LEU A 118 18.92 11.43 9.85
CA LEU A 118 19.17 11.77 8.45
C LEU A 118 19.18 13.28 8.21
N VAL A 119 18.33 14.04 8.91
CA VAL A 119 18.33 15.52 8.87
C VAL A 119 19.64 16.07 9.45
N LEU A 120 20.12 15.52 10.58
CA LEU A 120 21.40 15.92 11.18
C LEU A 120 22.61 15.53 10.30
N ASP A 121 22.60 14.33 9.71
CA ASP A 121 23.66 13.88 8.80
C ASP A 121 23.66 14.69 7.49
N GLY A 122 22.49 15.11 6.99
CA GLY A 122 22.35 16.03 5.86
C GLY A 122 22.92 17.43 6.15
N GLN A 123 22.79 17.93 7.38
CA GLN A 123 23.39 19.21 7.78
C GLN A 123 24.91 19.13 7.97
N ARG A 124 25.47 17.99 8.37
CA ARG A 124 26.94 17.82 8.47
C ARG A 124 27.63 17.79 7.10
N GLN A 125 26.94 17.38 6.03
CA GLN A 125 27.50 17.43 4.68
C GLN A 125 27.52 18.84 4.07
N GLN A 126 26.76 19.81 4.62
CA GLN A 126 26.77 21.19 4.13
C GLN A 126 27.90 22.07 4.70
N TYR A 127 28.63 21.59 5.72
CA TYR A 127 29.77 22.30 6.31
C TYR A 127 31.05 21.46 6.26
N SER A 128 31.53 21.18 5.05
CA SER A 128 32.97 20.97 4.85
C SER A 128 33.55 22.27 4.28
N PRO A 129 34.50 22.95 4.94
CA PRO A 129 35.18 24.09 4.36
C PRO A 129 36.09 23.57 3.24
N ALA A 130 35.60 23.59 2.00
CA ALA A 130 36.43 23.29 0.84
C ALA A 130 37.51 24.37 0.68
N PRO A 131 38.75 24.01 0.31
CA PRO A 131 39.81 24.97 0.09
C PRO A 131 39.47 25.83 -1.11
N ARG A 132 39.73 27.14 -0.99
CA ARG A 132 39.58 28.11 -2.07
C ARG A 132 40.46 27.69 -3.25
N VAL A 133 39.84 27.33 -4.37
CA VAL A 133 40.51 27.40 -5.67
C VAL A 133 39.58 28.15 -6.62
N SER A 134 40.11 29.28 -7.06
CA SER A 134 39.49 30.31 -7.87
C SER A 134 39.19 29.86 -9.29
N ASN A 135 38.19 30.54 -9.89
CA ASN A 135 38.09 30.86 -11.31
C ASN A 135 38.13 29.72 -12.33
N ALA A 136 36.98 29.44 -12.95
CA ALA A 136 36.74 29.80 -14.35
C ALA A 136 35.35 29.31 -14.76
N SER A 137 34.51 30.27 -15.15
CA SER A 137 33.45 30.14 -16.14
C SER A 137 33.32 28.75 -16.79
N ASN A 138 32.25 28.01 -16.50
CA ASN A 138 31.62 27.14 -17.48
C ASN A 138 30.23 26.75 -17.01
N GLN A 139 29.23 27.38 -17.63
CA GLN A 139 27.79 27.10 -17.63
C GLN A 139 27.46 25.69 -18.16
N ARG A 140 28.28 24.69 -17.83
CA ARG A 140 28.08 23.33 -18.31
C ARG A 140 27.04 22.69 -17.40
N THR A 141 25.83 22.63 -17.92
CA THR A 141 24.78 21.76 -17.41
C THR A 141 25.13 20.32 -17.78
N CYS A 142 24.92 19.42 -16.84
CA CYS A 142 25.10 18.01 -17.06
C CYS A 142 24.07 17.52 -18.09
N GLN A 143 24.52 16.92 -19.19
CA GLN A 143 23.60 16.44 -20.22
C GLN A 143 22.74 15.24 -19.78
N ALA A 144 23.09 14.57 -18.69
CA ALA A 144 22.29 13.46 -18.14
C ALA A 144 21.17 13.94 -17.21
N CYS A 145 21.44 14.92 -16.33
CA CYS A 145 20.47 15.35 -15.32
C CYS A 145 20.00 16.81 -15.46
N GLY A 146 20.58 17.58 -16.39
CA GLY A 146 20.29 19.01 -16.58
C GLY A 146 20.90 19.94 -15.51
N GLY A 147 21.49 19.42 -14.43
CA GLY A 147 22.00 20.22 -13.31
C GLY A 147 23.26 21.03 -13.64
N PRO A 148 23.42 22.26 -13.13
CA PRO A 148 24.61 23.07 -13.34
C PRO A 148 25.80 22.58 -12.51
N GLY A 149 27.01 22.98 -12.90
CA GLY A 149 28.21 22.83 -12.08
C GLY A 149 28.93 21.48 -12.15
N HIS A 150 28.47 20.56 -13.01
CA HIS A 150 29.18 19.30 -13.29
C HIS A 150 28.87 18.77 -14.70
N VAL A 151 29.71 17.87 -15.20
CA VAL A 151 29.53 17.19 -16.50
C VAL A 151 29.06 15.74 -16.30
N GLN A 152 28.50 15.11 -17.34
CA GLN A 152 27.90 13.77 -17.29
C GLN A 152 28.78 12.70 -16.64
N ARG A 153 30.11 12.77 -16.82
CA ARG A 153 31.07 11.81 -16.26
C ARG A 153 31.25 11.94 -14.75
N ALA A 154 30.95 13.11 -14.20
CA ALA A 154 30.97 13.42 -12.78
C ALA A 154 29.56 13.42 -12.17
N CYS A 155 28.57 12.91 -12.91
CA CYS A 155 27.18 12.90 -12.48
C CYS A 155 26.90 11.67 -11.62
N ALA A 156 26.56 11.90 -10.35
CA ALA A 156 26.20 10.84 -9.41
C ALA A 156 24.84 10.16 -9.71
N TRP A 157 24.06 10.71 -10.66
CA TRP A 157 22.73 10.17 -11.03
C TRP A 157 22.78 8.97 -11.99
N LEU A 158 23.93 8.65 -12.59
CA LEU A 158 24.06 7.52 -13.54
C LEU A 158 24.07 6.14 -12.84
N GLY A 159 23.24 5.95 -11.82
CA GLY A 159 23.17 4.72 -11.04
C GLY A 159 21.84 4.38 -10.37
N ASN A 160 20.75 5.12 -10.60
CA ASN A 160 19.33 4.75 -10.38
C ASN A 160 18.51 6.04 -10.12
N GLY A 161 17.66 6.45 -11.06
CA GLY A 161 16.76 7.58 -10.84
C GLY A 161 16.03 8.00 -12.10
N ILE A 162 14.72 7.78 -12.11
CA ILE A 162 13.78 8.20 -13.14
C ILE A 162 13.88 9.74 -13.31
N PRO A 163 13.94 10.29 -14.53
CA PRO A 163 13.87 11.74 -14.69
C PRO A 163 12.49 12.23 -14.24
N ASP A 164 12.48 13.05 -13.19
CA ASP A 164 11.30 13.76 -12.73
C ASP A 164 10.90 14.78 -13.80
N LEU A 165 9.93 14.39 -14.62
CA LEU A 165 9.24 15.29 -15.55
C LEU A 165 8.28 16.15 -14.74
N THR A 166 8.78 17.26 -14.21
CA THR A 166 7.92 18.41 -13.90
C THR A 166 8.47 19.65 -14.60
N PRO A 167 7.81 20.15 -15.67
CA PRO A 167 8.03 21.52 -16.09
C PRO A 167 7.49 22.45 -15.00
N ALA A 168 8.32 23.42 -14.63
CA ALA A 168 7.99 24.52 -13.75
C ALA A 168 6.69 25.20 -14.17
N VAL A 169 5.71 25.21 -13.27
CA VAL A 169 4.66 26.22 -13.24
C VAL A 169 4.76 26.94 -11.91
N HIS A 170 5.57 28.00 -11.91
CA HIS A 170 5.45 29.07 -10.93
C HIS A 170 5.18 30.37 -11.68
N SER A 171 4.30 31.15 -11.04
CA SER A 171 4.06 32.59 -11.24
C SER A 171 3.04 32.91 -12.34
N VAL A 172 1.95 33.64 -12.09
CA VAL A 172 1.69 34.68 -11.08
C VAL A 172 0.18 34.80 -10.82
N LEU A 173 -0.25 34.75 -9.55
CA LEU A 173 -1.47 35.42 -9.09
C LEU A 173 -1.03 36.81 -8.62
N SER A 174 -1.28 37.83 -9.43
CA SER A 174 -1.29 39.22 -8.97
C SER A 174 -2.74 39.59 -8.64
N LEU A 175 -3.04 39.64 -7.35
CA LEU A 175 -4.14 40.45 -6.84
C LEU A 175 -3.61 41.88 -6.65
N ASP A 176 -4.21 42.84 -7.35
CA ASP A 176 -4.36 44.23 -6.89
C ASP A 176 -5.72 44.71 -7.44
N THR A 177 -6.74 44.93 -6.60
CA THR A 177 -7.01 46.11 -5.76
C THR A 177 -7.67 47.24 -6.55
N VAL A 178 -8.97 47.45 -6.26
CA VAL A 178 -9.72 48.72 -6.16
C VAL A 178 -9.61 49.71 -7.34
N GLN A 179 -10.69 49.88 -8.11
CA GLN A 179 -11.66 50.98 -7.97
C GLN A 179 -12.89 50.77 -8.87
#